data_AF-A0A557SHX5-F1
#
_entry.id   AF-A0A557SHX5-F1
#
_cell.length_a   1.000
_cell.length_b   1.000
_cell.length_c   1.000
_cell.angle_alpha   90.00
_cell.angle_beta   90.00
_cell.angle_gamma   90.00
#
_symmetry.space_group_name_H-M   'P 1'
#
loop_
_entity.id
_entity.type
_entity.pdbx_description
1 polymer ?
#
loop_
_entity_poly.entity_id
_entity_poly.type
_entity_poly.pdbx_seq_one_letter_code
_entity_poly.pdbx_strand_id
1 'polypeptide(L)' 'MNKKIGPTKTKPEPPFCSFCGKGSNQVKKMVQGPSAYICSDCIENYRTKLVNDSEKAE' A
#
# COMPACT_ATOMS: atom_id res chain seq x y z
N MET A 1 23.13 11.38 9.30
CA MET A 1 21.68 11.65 9.49
C MET A 1 21.11 10.51 10.31
N ASN A 2 21.19 10.60 11.63
CA ASN A 2 20.87 9.50 12.53
C ASN A 2 19.52 9.80 13.18
N LYS A 3 18.43 9.37 12.55
CA LYS A 3 17.10 9.51 13.14
C LYS A 3 16.92 8.35 14.11
N LYS A 4 17.07 8.66 15.41
CA LYS A 4 16.87 7.77 16.54
C LYS A 4 15.49 7.10 16.44
N ILE A 5 15.45 5.77 16.42
CA ILE A 5 14.23 4.97 16.59
C ILE A 5 14.23 4.50 18.05
N GLY A 6 13.62 5.31 18.92
CA GLY A 6 13.23 4.87 20.26
C GLY A 6 11.82 4.27 20.21
N PRO A 7 11.49 3.23 21.00
CA PRO A 7 10.14 2.66 21.02
C PRO A 7 9.22 3.62 21.79
N THR A 8 8.63 4.59 21.09
CA THR A 8 7.57 5.42 21.68
C THR A 8 6.32 4.56 21.81
N LYS A 9 5.84 4.37 23.04
CA LYS A 9 4.53 3.80 23.35
C LYS A 9 3.46 4.75 22.83
N THR A 10 3.13 4.64 21.54
CA THR A 10 2.13 5.49 20.90
C THR A 10 1.18 4.58 20.15
N LYS A 11 -0.13 4.79 20.36
CA LYS A 11 -1.26 4.16 19.68
C LYS A 11 -0.87 3.73 18.25
N PRO A 12 -1.12 2.47 17.83
CA PRO A 12 -0.73 2.05 16.49
C PRO A 12 -1.39 3.00 15.49
N GLU A 13 -0.58 3.77 14.78
CA GLU A 13 -1.05 4.61 13.69
C GLU A 13 -1.76 3.71 12.69
N PRO A 14 -2.90 4.15 12.12
CA PRO A 14 -3.64 3.32 11.18
C PRO A 14 -2.71 2.90 10.04
N PRO A 15 -2.70 1.62 9.64
CA PRO A 15 -1.80 1.15 8.61
C PRO A 15 -1.97 1.95 7.32
N PHE A 16 -0.86 2.20 6.64
CA PHE A 16 -0.82 2.93 5.37
C PHE A 16 -0.51 1.96 4.23
N CYS A 17 -1.19 2.12 3.11
CA CYS A 17 -0.88 1.37 1.89
C CYS A 17 0.56 1.67 1.47
N SER A 18 1.38 0.63 1.34
CA SER A 18 2.80 0.72 0.97
C SER A 18 3.03 1.25 -0.46
N PHE A 19 1.97 1.34 -1.27
CA PHE A 19 2.06 1.73 -2.68
C PHE A 19 1.56 3.16 -2.93
N CYS A 20 0.43 3.56 -2.34
CA CYS A 20 -0.16 4.88 -2.56
C CYS A 20 -0.12 5.81 -1.33
N GLY A 21 0.33 5.31 -0.17
CA GLY A 21 0.45 6.08 1.07
C GLY A 21 -0.87 6.41 1.78
N LYS A 22 -2.02 5.99 1.23
CA LYS A 22 -3.33 6.21 1.86
C LYS A 22 -3.48 5.37 3.13
N GLY A 23 -4.01 5.98 4.20
CA GLY A 23 -4.35 5.28 5.45
C GLY A 23 -5.63 4.45 5.33
N SER A 24 -5.88 3.55 6.29
CA SER A 24 -7.10 2.71 6.34
C SER A 24 -8.41 3.46 6.18
N ASN A 25 -8.47 4.71 6.67
CA ASN A 25 -9.68 5.52 6.65
C ASN A 25 -9.94 6.16 5.27
N GLN A 26 -8.97 6.12 4.37
CA GLN A 26 -9.04 6.72 3.03
C GLN A 26 -9.29 5.68 1.94
N VAL A 27 -9.43 4.39 2.30
CA VAL A 27 -9.58 3.29 1.35
C VAL A 27 -10.72 2.38 1.78
N LYS A 28 -11.39 1.76 0.80
CA LYS A 28 -12.55 0.89 1.07
C LYS A 28 -12.16 -0.40 1.78
N LYS A 29 -11.02 -0.99 1.37
CA LYS A 29 -10.47 -2.21 1.96
C LYS A 29 -8.95 -2.14 1.94
N MET A 30 -8.32 -2.79 2.91
CA MET A 30 -6.88 -2.95 2.99
C MET A 30 -6.52 -4.37 3.43
N VAL A 31 -5.52 -4.92 2.77
CA VAL A 31 -4.96 -6.24 3.04
C VAL A 31 -3.63 -6.04 3.75
N GLN A 32 -3.42 -6.77 4.85
CA GLN A 32 -2.21 -6.74 5.65
C GLN A 32 -1.39 -8.01 5.37
N GLY A 33 -0.14 -7.83 4.93
CA GLY A 33 0.87 -8.88 4.85
C GLY A 33 1.88 -8.78 5.99
N PRO A 34 2.82 -9.73 6.11
CA PRO A 34 3.83 -9.74 7.17
C PRO A 34 4.69 -8.47 7.24
N SER A 35 4.99 -7.85 6.09
CA SER A 35 5.87 -6.68 5.98
C SER A 35 5.32 -5.56 5.10
N ALA A 36 4.07 -5.64 4.64
CA ALA A 36 3.49 -4.69 3.69
C ALA A 36 1.98 -4.59 3.82
N TYR A 37 1.42 -3.49 3.34
CA TYR A 37 -0.02 -3.25 3.29
C TYR A 37 -0.42 -2.80 1.89
N ILE A 38 -1.53 -3.31 1.37
CA ILE A 38 -2.06 -2.94 0.05
C ILE A 38 -3.56 -2.66 0.11
N CYS A 39 -4.00 -1.55 -0.49
CA CYS A 39 -5.42 -1.21 -0.57
C CYS A 39 -6.11 -1.77 -1.83
N SER A 40 -7.44 -1.86 -1.79
CA SER A 40 -8.26 -2.33 -2.92
C SER A 40 -7.98 -1.61 -4.23
N ASP A 41 -7.79 -0.29 -4.17
CA ASP A 41 -7.62 0.54 -5.37
C ASP A 41 -6.28 0.23 -6.06
N CYS A 42 -5.23 0.00 -5.25
CA CYS A 42 -3.93 -0.40 -5.77
C CYS A 42 -4.01 -1.78 -6.44
N ILE A 43 -4.73 -2.74 -5.83
CA ILE A 43 -4.91 -4.07 -6.43
C ILE A 43 -5.53 -3.95 -7.82
N GLU A 44 -6.61 -3.17 -7.97
CA GLU A 44 -7.28 -3.01 -9.27
C GLU A 44 -6.40 -2.29 -10.29
N ASN A 45 -5.74 -1.21 -9.87
CA ASN A 45 -4.86 -0.44 -10.75
C ASN A 45 -3.69 -1.29 -11.28
N TYR A 46 -3.11 -2.16 -10.44
CA TYR A 46 -2.04 -3.05 -10.88
C TYR A 46 -2.58 -4.24 -11.67
N ARG A 47 -3.77 -4.76 -11.37
CA ARG A 47 -4.39 -5.84 -12.16
C ARG A 47 -4.51 -5.46 -13.63
N THR A 48 -4.99 -4.26 -13.95
CA THR A 48 -5.10 -3.76 -15.33
C THR A 48 -3.75 -3.57 -16.00
N LYS A 49 -2.72 -3.19 -15.23
CA LYS A 49 -1.36 -2.95 -15.73
C LYS A 49 -0.54 -4.21 -15.93
N LEU A 50 -0.79 -5.26 -15.16
CA LEU A 50 -0.04 -6.52 -15.21
C LEU A 50 -0.58 -7.50 -16.28
N VAL A 51 -1.79 -7.26 -16.80
CA VAL A 51 -2.46 -8.15 -17.77
C VAL A 51 -2.17 -7.78 -19.23
N ASN A 52 -1.32 -6.78 -19.51
CA ASN A 52 -1.12 -6.26 -20.89
C ASN A 52 0.36 -6.06 -21.29
N ASP A 53 1.24 -7.03 -21.04
CA ASP A 53 2.60 -7.04 -21.63
C ASP A 53 2.67 -7.76 -22.99
N SER A 54 1.54 -8.06 -23.65
CA SER A 54 1.53 -8.82 -24.91
C SER A 54 0.76 -8.19 -26.08
N GLU A 55 0.04 -7.07 -25.90
CA GLU A 55 -0.66 -6.40 -27.00
C GLU A 55 -0.63 -4.87 -26.86
N LYS A 56 0.55 -4.28 -27.06
CA LYS A 56 0.69 -2.88 -27.50
C LYS A 56 1.33 -2.86 -28.89
N ALA A 57 0.54 -3.25 -29.89
CA ALA A 57 0.65 -2.76 -31.25
C ALA A 57 -0.63 -1.98 -31.54
N GLU A 58 -0.58 -0.65 -31.38
CA GLU A 58 -1.15 0.39 -32.26
C GLU A 58 -0.80 1.77 -31.69
#